data_AF-A0A7J8LBA2-F1
#
_entry.id   AF-A0A7J8LBA2-F1
#
_cell.length_a   1.000
_cell.length_b   1.000
_cell.length_c   1.000
_cell.angle_alpha   90.00
_cell.angle_beta   90.00
_cell.angle_gamma   90.00
#
_symmetry.space_group_name_H-M   'P 1'
#
loop_
_entity.id
_entity.type
_entity.pdbx_description
1 polymer ?
#
loop_
_entity_poly.entity_id
_entity_poly.type
_entity_poly.pdbx_seq_one_letter_code
_entity_poly.pdbx_strand_id
1 'polypeptide(L)'
;MASFETHLLASLFFTPIGIRRFLCSSSHFLKNPSLFKSKPWYFSNPKWKNLDLYILAVALPLASFAEIFIFSSLSGHSTYRFSFFQQFSSLSLFWILIIFLVLYDSLDHLLFNESFIFVYACIAFLVEYYFIGVGITGLGTIVYNLLAQLTLLCAGCCLVLSVKRTAFFAEFLLCFGLVFKGTWLLQTGLCLYTDAFVFKGCKKMEVLPRSPNADVHCELDDDSMRGVALANLLFTVHGILIMIISVVGFGILSSFKNLRCEDTSGPLLAQLESTDNLLMRPVHELEVE
;
A
#
# COMPACT_ATOMS: atom_id res chain seq x y z
N MET A 1 8.58 -18.68 6.55
CA MET A 1 9.95 -18.09 6.50
C MET A 1 10.08 -17.23 5.26
N ALA A 2 10.90 -16.19 5.35
CA ALA A 2 11.27 -15.33 4.25
C ALA A 2 12.05 -16.12 3.17
N SER A 3 11.46 -16.23 1.98
CA SER A 3 12.05 -16.79 0.76
C SER A 3 11.80 -15.81 -0.38
N PHE A 4 12.50 -15.97 -1.50
CA PHE A 4 12.21 -15.17 -2.69
C PHE A 4 10.72 -15.28 -3.09
N GLU A 5 10.17 -16.49 -3.06
CA GLU A 5 8.77 -16.76 -3.44
C GLU A 5 7.78 -16.02 -2.53
N THR A 6 8.01 -15.99 -1.21
CA THR A 6 7.11 -15.27 -0.29
C THR A 6 7.19 -13.77 -0.48
N HIS A 7 8.37 -13.23 -0.80
CA HIS A 7 8.55 -11.80 -1.11
C HIS A 7 7.90 -11.41 -2.43
N LEU A 8 8.05 -12.26 -3.45
CA LEU A 8 7.42 -12.08 -4.75
C LEU A 8 5.90 -12.11 -4.62
N LEU A 9 5.35 -13.10 -3.90
CA LEU A 9 3.92 -13.24 -3.69
C LEU A 9 3.36 -12.03 -2.90
N ALA A 10 4.05 -11.60 -1.83
CA ALA A 10 3.64 -10.42 -1.08
C ALA A 10 3.66 -9.15 -1.95
N SER A 11 4.68 -8.97 -2.81
CA SER A 11 4.75 -7.86 -3.77
C SER A 11 3.58 -7.87 -4.76
N LEU A 12 3.22 -9.05 -5.28
CA LEU A 12 2.10 -9.25 -6.21
C LEU A 12 0.74 -8.94 -5.57
N PHE A 13 0.64 -8.95 -4.24
CA PHE A 13 -0.57 -8.50 -3.53
C PHE A 13 -0.53 -7.01 -3.20
N PHE A 14 0.50 -6.54 -2.49
CA PHE A 14 0.56 -5.15 -2.03
C PHE A 14 0.58 -4.13 -3.18
N THR A 15 1.34 -4.41 -4.24
CA THR A 15 1.53 -3.45 -5.35
C THR A 15 0.23 -3.18 -6.10
N PRO A 16 -0.52 -4.20 -6.60
CA PRO A 16 -1.77 -3.94 -7.31
C PRO A 16 -2.87 -3.35 -6.42
N ILE A 17 -2.94 -3.75 -5.14
CA ILE A 17 -3.88 -3.14 -4.18
C ILE A 17 -3.60 -1.65 -4.02
N GLY A 18 -2.33 -1.28 -3.82
CA GLY A 18 -1.91 0.11 -3.70
C GLY A 18 -2.22 0.92 -4.96
N ILE A 19 -1.92 0.39 -6.15
CA ILE A 19 -2.21 1.04 -7.44
C ILE A 19 -3.72 1.21 -7.63
N ARG A 20 -4.51 0.17 -7.40
CA ARG A 20 -5.97 0.24 -7.54
C ARG A 20 -6.56 1.27 -6.59
N ARG A 21 -6.13 1.26 -5.32
CA ARG A 21 -6.53 2.24 -4.32
C ARG A 21 -6.16 3.66 -4.76
N PHE A 22 -4.95 3.87 -5.26
CA PHE A 22 -4.48 5.15 -5.78
C PHE A 22 -5.35 5.69 -6.92
N LEU A 23 -5.61 4.86 -7.93
CA LEU A 23 -6.39 5.25 -9.11
C LEU A 23 -7.84 5.58 -8.72
N CYS A 24 -8.46 4.76 -7.88
CA CYS A 24 -9.84 4.96 -7.42
C CYS A 24 -9.97 6.18 -6.52
N SER A 25 -9.08 6.35 -5.54
CA SER A 25 -9.12 7.47 -4.59
C SER A 25 -8.87 8.80 -5.29
N SER A 26 -7.87 8.85 -6.18
CA SER A 26 -7.55 10.04 -6.98
C SER A 26 -8.69 10.40 -7.91
N SER A 27 -9.28 9.41 -8.60
CA SER A 27 -10.46 9.66 -9.45
C SER A 27 -11.64 10.20 -8.65
N HIS A 28 -11.87 9.69 -7.44
CA HIS A 28 -12.94 10.15 -6.56
C HIS A 28 -12.71 11.59 -6.08
N PHE A 29 -11.48 11.88 -5.64
CA PHE A 29 -11.08 13.22 -5.21
C PHE A 29 -11.18 14.25 -6.34
N LEU A 30 -10.65 13.91 -7.52
CA LEU A 30 -10.70 14.78 -8.69
C LEU A 30 -12.14 15.02 -9.16
N LYS A 31 -13.05 14.05 -8.99
CA LYS A 31 -14.48 14.22 -9.33
C LYS A 31 -15.14 15.30 -8.46
N ASN A 32 -15.04 15.18 -7.14
CA ASN A 32 -15.65 16.09 -6.18
C ASN A 32 -14.75 16.26 -4.94
N PRO A 33 -13.87 17.26 -4.90
CA PRO A 33 -12.89 17.39 -3.82
C PRO A 33 -13.55 17.74 -2.48
N SER A 34 -14.63 18.52 -2.47
CA SER A 34 -15.36 18.92 -1.26
C SER A 34 -16.12 17.76 -0.59
N LEU A 35 -16.53 16.75 -1.38
CA LEU A 35 -17.27 15.58 -0.91
C LEU A 35 -16.37 14.34 -0.74
N PHE A 36 -15.06 14.50 -0.89
CA PHE A 36 -14.13 13.39 -0.80
C PHE A 36 -14.18 12.75 0.60
N LYS A 37 -14.45 11.45 0.63
CA LYS A 37 -14.28 10.58 1.79
C LYS A 37 -13.53 9.34 1.34
N SER A 38 -12.41 9.05 1.99
CA SER A 38 -11.67 7.81 1.81
C SER A 38 -12.53 6.62 2.22
N LYS A 39 -12.48 5.57 1.41
CA LYS A 39 -13.16 4.30 1.66
C LYS A 39 -12.14 3.26 2.12
N PRO A 40 -12.52 2.33 3.02
CA PRO A 40 -11.63 1.25 3.43
C PRO A 40 -11.26 0.35 2.25
N TRP A 41 -12.19 0.15 1.30
CA TRP A 41 -11.97 -0.55 0.03
C TRP A 41 -12.80 0.09 -1.08
N TYR A 42 -12.25 0.17 -2.30
CA TYR A 42 -12.95 0.71 -3.47
C TYR A 42 -13.56 -0.44 -4.28
N PHE A 43 -14.81 -0.80 -3.98
CA PHE A 43 -15.52 -1.84 -4.72
C PHE A 43 -15.84 -1.37 -6.15
N SER A 44 -15.60 -2.26 -7.12
CA SER A 44 -15.91 -2.04 -8.53
C SER A 44 -17.08 -2.92 -8.97
N ASN A 45 -17.99 -2.36 -9.77
CA ASN A 45 -19.03 -3.10 -10.47
C ASN A 45 -18.60 -3.38 -11.91
N PRO A 46 -18.77 -4.62 -12.44
CA PRO A 46 -19.35 -5.81 -11.79
C PRO A 46 -18.43 -6.45 -10.74
N LYS A 47 -18.99 -7.25 -9.81
CA LYS A 47 -18.29 -7.84 -8.65
C LYS A 47 -17.00 -8.61 -8.98
N TRP A 48 -16.90 -9.17 -10.18
CA TRP A 48 -15.70 -9.85 -10.70
C TRP A 48 -14.48 -8.93 -10.82
N LYS A 49 -14.64 -7.61 -10.70
CA LYS A 49 -13.51 -6.67 -10.63
C LYS A 49 -12.87 -6.60 -9.24
N ASN A 50 -13.48 -7.24 -8.22
CA ASN A 50 -12.93 -7.34 -6.86
C ASN A 50 -12.26 -8.69 -6.60
N LEU A 51 -11.75 -9.35 -7.66
CA LEU A 51 -11.04 -10.64 -7.55
C LEU A 51 -9.85 -10.56 -6.61
N ASP A 52 -9.17 -9.42 -6.54
CA ASP A 52 -8.07 -9.20 -5.61
C ASP A 52 -8.48 -9.44 -4.15
N LEU A 53 -9.67 -9.01 -3.75
CA LEU A 53 -10.22 -9.25 -2.42
C LEU A 53 -10.46 -10.74 -2.16
N TYR A 54 -11.07 -11.45 -3.11
CA TYR A 54 -11.38 -12.87 -2.96
C TYR A 54 -10.12 -13.75 -3.00
N ILE A 55 -9.13 -13.38 -3.83
CA ILE A 55 -7.84 -14.06 -3.84
C ILE A 55 -7.15 -13.88 -2.49
N LEU A 56 -7.13 -12.68 -1.90
CA LEU A 56 -6.58 -12.45 -0.56
C LEU A 56 -7.32 -13.23 0.52
N ALA A 57 -8.65 -13.34 0.42
CA ALA A 57 -9.46 -14.08 1.38
C ALA A 57 -9.08 -15.57 1.46
N VAL A 58 -8.55 -16.13 0.37
CA VAL A 58 -8.07 -17.51 0.29
C VAL A 58 -6.55 -17.60 0.53
N ALA A 59 -5.76 -16.68 -0.01
CA ALA A 59 -4.30 -16.70 0.07
C ALA A 59 -3.75 -16.42 1.48
N LEU A 60 -4.33 -15.46 2.20
CA LEU A 60 -3.89 -15.13 3.57
C LEU A 60 -4.04 -16.29 4.56
N PRO A 61 -5.17 -17.01 4.65
CA PRO A 61 -5.27 -18.14 5.56
C PRO A 61 -4.34 -19.29 5.13
N LEU A 62 -4.19 -19.56 3.82
CA LEU A 62 -3.22 -20.54 3.33
C LEU A 62 -1.80 -20.19 3.80
N ALA A 63 -1.39 -18.93 3.67
CA ALA A 63 -0.08 -18.46 4.14
C ALA A 63 0.05 -18.56 5.67
N SER A 64 -0.97 -18.15 6.43
CA SER A 64 -1.01 -18.30 7.89
C SER A 64 -0.86 -19.77 8.30
N PHE A 65 -1.62 -20.68 7.70
CA PHE A 65 -1.56 -22.10 8.02
C PHE A 65 -0.24 -22.75 7.58
N ALA A 66 0.40 -22.26 6.51
CA ALA A 66 1.74 -22.71 6.17
C ALA A 66 2.75 -22.36 7.28
N GLU A 67 2.71 -21.14 7.82
CA GLU A 67 3.62 -20.74 8.91
C GLU A 67 3.37 -21.53 10.21
N ILE A 68 2.11 -21.82 10.57
CA ILE A 68 1.82 -22.64 11.77
C ILE A 68 2.18 -24.13 11.57
N PHE A 69 2.08 -24.63 10.34
CA PHE A 69 2.51 -25.99 10.01
C PHE A 69 4.03 -26.13 10.11
N ILE A 70 4.78 -25.15 9.57
CA ILE A 70 6.24 -25.08 9.69
C ILE A 70 6.64 -24.93 11.16
N PHE A 71 5.97 -24.06 11.93
CA PHE A 71 6.16 -23.95 13.38
C PHE A 71 6.01 -25.28 14.12
N SER A 72 5.04 -26.10 13.71
CA SER A 72 4.74 -27.39 14.33
C SER A 72 5.73 -28.48 13.90
N SER A 73 6.27 -28.38 12.68
CA SER A 73 7.19 -29.35 12.09
C SER A 73 8.65 -29.16 12.52
N LEU A 74 9.09 -27.95 12.89
CA LEU A 74 10.46 -27.72 13.37
C LEU A 74 10.62 -28.12 14.84
N SER A 75 11.18 -29.30 15.08
CA SER A 75 11.70 -29.72 16.39
C SER A 75 13.15 -29.23 16.56
N GLY A 76 13.39 -28.11 17.24
CA GLY A 76 14.78 -27.74 17.52
C GLY A 76 15.06 -26.50 18.35
N HIS A 77 14.52 -25.33 18.03
CA HIS A 77 14.95 -24.07 18.68
C HIS A 77 13.78 -23.11 18.97
N SER A 78 13.71 -22.62 20.21
CA SER A 78 12.59 -21.82 20.74
C SER A 78 12.41 -20.46 20.05
N THR A 79 13.49 -19.80 19.65
CA THR A 79 13.46 -18.46 19.02
C THR A 79 12.78 -18.48 17.65
N TYR A 80 13.11 -19.46 16.80
CA TYR A 80 12.47 -19.60 15.48
C TYR A 80 10.98 -19.91 15.60
N ARG A 81 10.62 -20.83 16.51
CA ARG A 81 9.23 -21.18 16.78
C ARG A 81 8.40 -19.95 17.16
N PHE A 82 8.94 -19.07 17.98
CA PHE A 82 8.22 -17.85 18.36
C PHE A 82 8.01 -16.88 17.18
N SER A 83 9.02 -16.69 16.33
CA SER A 83 8.92 -15.83 15.13
C SER A 83 7.84 -16.32 14.15
N PHE A 84 7.72 -17.63 13.92
CA PHE A 84 6.65 -18.19 13.08
C PHE A 84 5.24 -17.94 13.64
N PHE A 85 5.08 -18.07 14.96
CA PHE A 85 3.80 -17.81 15.61
C PHE A 85 3.41 -16.31 15.52
N GLN A 86 4.39 -15.43 15.67
CA GLN A 86 4.20 -13.98 15.48
C GLN A 86 3.79 -13.65 14.04
N GLN A 87 4.43 -14.27 13.04
CA GLN A 87 4.07 -14.09 11.64
C GLN A 87 2.66 -14.63 11.33
N PHE A 88 2.31 -15.80 11.87
CA PHE A 88 0.95 -16.34 11.80
C PHE A 88 -0.09 -15.36 12.38
N SER A 89 0.21 -14.77 13.55
CA SER A 89 -0.67 -13.79 14.20
C SER A 89 -0.88 -12.55 13.32
N SER A 90 0.19 -12.00 12.76
CA SER A 90 0.13 -10.85 11.85
C SER A 90 -0.72 -11.15 10.61
N LEU A 91 -0.44 -12.26 9.91
CA LEU A 91 -1.20 -12.66 8.71
C LEU A 91 -2.68 -12.95 9.02
N SER A 92 -2.97 -13.52 10.18
CA SER A 92 -4.35 -13.80 10.62
C SER A 92 -5.13 -12.52 10.89
N LEU A 93 -4.50 -11.44 11.39
CA LEU A 93 -5.16 -10.14 11.52
C LEU A 93 -5.53 -9.57 10.15
N PHE A 94 -4.62 -9.61 9.18
CA PHE A 94 -4.96 -9.19 7.81
C PHE A 94 -6.07 -10.07 7.21
N TRP A 95 -6.09 -11.37 7.48
CA TRP A 95 -7.17 -12.23 7.02
C TRP A 95 -8.54 -11.83 7.62
N ILE A 96 -8.60 -11.56 8.92
CA ILE A 96 -9.82 -11.05 9.57
C ILE A 96 -10.23 -9.69 8.99
N LEU A 97 -9.29 -8.79 8.69
CA LEU A 97 -9.59 -7.53 8.00
C LEU A 97 -10.25 -7.79 6.64
N ILE A 98 -9.75 -8.74 5.85
CA ILE A 98 -10.35 -9.11 4.56
C ILE A 98 -11.76 -9.70 4.75
N ILE A 99 -11.98 -10.54 5.77
CA ILE A 99 -13.32 -11.04 6.10
C ILE A 99 -14.27 -9.88 6.41
N PHE A 100 -13.84 -8.91 7.22
CA PHE A 100 -14.65 -7.72 7.49
C PHE A 100 -14.99 -6.94 6.22
N LEU A 101 -14.05 -6.80 5.28
CA LEU A 101 -14.30 -6.14 4.00
C LEU A 101 -15.30 -6.92 3.11
N VAL A 102 -15.22 -8.24 3.07
CA VAL A 102 -16.16 -9.09 2.31
C VAL A 102 -17.57 -9.05 2.93
N LEU A 103 -17.67 -9.10 4.26
CA LEU A 103 -18.94 -8.95 4.98
C LEU A 103 -19.53 -7.55 4.78
N TYR A 104 -18.68 -6.51 4.78
CA TYR A 104 -19.08 -5.14 4.54
C TYR A 104 -19.67 -4.92 3.13
N ASP A 105 -19.16 -5.61 2.12
CA ASP A 105 -19.73 -5.61 0.76
C ASP A 105 -21.04 -6.39 0.67
N SER A 106 -21.18 -7.47 1.46
CA SER A 106 -22.33 -8.38 1.38
C SER A 106 -23.56 -7.91 2.16
N LEU A 107 -23.37 -7.09 3.21
CA LEU A 107 -24.41 -6.68 4.16
C LEU A 107 -24.84 -5.21 3.96
N ASP A 108 -24.75 -4.69 2.74
CA ASP A 108 -25.17 -3.34 2.33
C ASP A 108 -24.70 -2.21 3.27
N HIS A 109 -23.46 -2.30 3.74
CA HIS A 109 -22.80 -1.29 4.58
C HIS A 109 -23.48 -1.00 5.94
N LEU A 110 -24.47 -1.81 6.34
CA LEU A 110 -25.41 -1.45 7.42
C LEU A 110 -24.88 -1.78 8.83
N LEU A 111 -23.90 -2.68 8.94
CA LEU A 111 -23.40 -3.19 10.23
C LEU A 111 -22.08 -2.59 10.70
N PHE A 112 -21.27 -2.00 9.81
CA PHE A 112 -19.90 -1.58 10.16
C PHE A 112 -19.64 -0.12 9.80
N ASN A 113 -19.22 0.66 10.80
CA ASN A 113 -18.68 1.99 10.58
C ASN A 113 -17.32 1.88 9.85
N GLU A 114 -17.16 2.56 8.71
CA GLU A 114 -15.91 2.57 7.95
C GLU A 114 -14.70 3.00 8.79
N SER A 115 -14.90 3.90 9.76
CA SER A 115 -13.83 4.31 10.69
C SER A 115 -13.29 3.14 11.52
N PHE A 116 -14.14 2.19 11.89
CA PHE A 116 -13.71 0.99 12.63
C PHE A 116 -12.80 0.10 11.79
N ILE A 117 -13.07 -0.03 10.49
CA ILE A 117 -12.23 -0.80 9.57
C ILE A 117 -10.83 -0.17 9.46
N PHE A 118 -10.74 1.16 9.44
CA PHE A 118 -9.45 1.86 9.47
C PHE A 118 -8.69 1.68 10.80
N VAL A 119 -9.38 1.69 11.94
CA VAL A 119 -8.76 1.38 13.24
C VAL A 119 -8.22 -0.06 13.24
N TYR A 120 -9.00 -1.02 12.76
CA TYR A 120 -8.56 -2.40 12.68
C TYR A 120 -7.34 -2.56 11.76
N ALA A 121 -7.34 -1.91 10.59
CA ALA A 121 -6.20 -1.90 9.68
C ALA A 121 -4.95 -1.28 10.35
N CYS A 122 -5.10 -0.20 11.12
CA CYS A 122 -4.00 0.37 11.91
C CYS A 122 -3.43 -0.65 12.90
N ILE A 123 -4.27 -1.36 13.65
CA ILE A 123 -3.83 -2.40 14.59
C ILE A 123 -3.08 -3.51 13.85
N ALA A 124 -3.60 -4.00 12.72
CA ALA A 124 -2.95 -5.03 11.91
C ALA A 124 -1.56 -4.58 11.44
N PHE A 125 -1.42 -3.35 10.92
CA PHE A 125 -0.11 -2.82 10.53
C PHE A 125 0.82 -2.59 11.73
N LEU A 126 0.33 -2.15 12.89
CA LEU A 126 1.17 -2.00 14.09
C LEU A 126 1.69 -3.36 14.57
N VAL A 127 0.86 -4.39 14.59
CA VAL A 127 1.29 -5.75 14.94
C VAL A 127 2.34 -6.25 13.94
N GLU A 128 2.13 -6.02 12.65
CA GLU A 128 3.12 -6.35 11.63
C GLU A 128 4.44 -5.59 11.85
N TYR A 129 4.40 -4.29 12.17
CA TYR A 129 5.59 -3.47 12.49
C TYR A 129 6.42 -4.06 13.63
N TYR A 130 5.79 -4.58 14.68
CA TYR A 130 6.51 -5.18 15.80
C TYR A 130 7.14 -6.54 15.47
N PHE A 131 6.56 -7.28 14.53
CA PHE A 131 6.98 -8.65 14.23
C PHE A 131 7.88 -8.77 13.00
N ILE A 132 7.88 -7.76 12.14
CA ILE A 132 8.69 -7.75 10.92
C ILE A 132 10.18 -7.79 11.25
N GLY A 133 10.92 -8.70 10.59
CA GLY A 133 12.36 -8.85 10.80
C GLY A 133 12.76 -9.56 12.10
N VAL A 134 11.82 -10.03 12.94
CA VAL A 134 12.15 -10.81 14.13
C VAL A 134 12.79 -12.14 13.74
N GLY A 135 14.02 -12.38 14.20
CA GLY A 135 14.81 -13.58 13.88
C GLY A 135 15.76 -13.42 12.69
N ILE A 136 15.91 -12.19 12.17
CA ILE A 136 16.82 -11.85 11.07
C ILE A 136 17.97 -11.00 11.62
N THR A 137 19.20 -11.38 11.31
CA THR A 137 20.42 -10.65 11.73
C THR A 137 21.21 -10.10 10.55
N GLY A 138 22.23 -9.29 10.86
CA GLY A 138 23.17 -8.75 9.88
C GLY A 138 22.54 -7.72 8.96
N LEU A 139 22.93 -7.74 7.68
CA LEU A 139 22.43 -6.81 6.66
C LEU A 139 20.91 -6.94 6.45
N GLY A 140 20.35 -8.13 6.66
CA GLY A 140 18.91 -8.37 6.57
C GLY A 140 18.12 -7.49 7.54
N THR A 141 18.62 -7.28 8.77
CA THR A 141 17.96 -6.45 9.78
C THR A 141 17.69 -5.03 9.26
N ILE A 142 18.63 -4.43 8.54
CA ILE A 142 18.46 -3.07 7.99
C ILE A 142 17.34 -3.07 6.94
N VAL A 143 17.35 -4.04 6.02
CA VAL A 143 16.35 -4.13 4.94
C VAL A 143 14.93 -4.35 5.49
N TYR A 144 14.78 -5.22 6.48
CA TYR A 144 13.48 -5.44 7.15
C TYR A 144 13.07 -4.28 8.05
N ASN A 145 14.01 -3.57 8.67
CA ASN A 145 13.69 -2.36 9.43
C ASN A 145 13.14 -1.25 8.51
N LEU A 146 13.70 -1.08 7.31
CA LEU A 146 13.15 -0.14 6.32
C LEU A 146 11.71 -0.51 5.93
N LEU A 147 11.43 -1.81 5.77
CA LEU A 147 10.09 -2.32 5.53
C LEU A 147 9.15 -2.11 6.75
N ALA A 148 9.69 -2.19 7.96
CA ALA A 148 8.98 -1.84 9.20
C ALA A 148 8.56 -0.37 9.19
N GLN A 149 9.46 0.54 8.81
CA GLN A 149 9.14 1.97 8.73
C GLN A 149 8.01 2.27 7.73
N LEU A 150 7.98 1.59 6.58
CA LEU A 150 6.85 1.69 5.64
C LEU A 150 5.54 1.15 6.23
N THR A 151 5.63 0.09 7.01
CA THR A 151 4.48 -0.49 7.72
C THR A 151 3.92 0.48 8.76
N LEU A 152 4.80 1.16 9.48
CA LEU A 152 4.44 2.22 10.43
C LEU A 152 3.81 3.42 9.72
N LEU A 153 4.32 3.82 8.55
CA LEU A 153 3.71 4.86 7.72
C LEU A 153 2.27 4.50 7.33
N CYS A 154 2.03 3.26 6.88
CA CYS A 154 0.69 2.77 6.57
C CYS A 154 -0.23 2.79 7.80
N ALA A 155 0.26 2.33 8.96
CA ALA A 155 -0.49 2.38 10.22
C ALA A 155 -0.89 3.82 10.60
N GLY A 156 0.05 4.76 10.52
CA GLY A 156 -0.21 6.17 10.78
C GLY A 156 -1.25 6.76 9.85
N CYS A 157 -1.19 6.44 8.55
CA CYS A 157 -2.21 6.88 7.60
C CYS A 157 -3.59 6.28 7.91
N CYS A 158 -3.67 4.99 8.25
CA CYS A 158 -4.92 4.37 8.68
C CYS A 158 -5.49 5.02 9.96
N LEU A 159 -4.63 5.38 10.92
CA LEU A 159 -5.05 6.09 12.12
C LEU A 159 -5.64 7.47 11.78
N VAL A 160 -4.95 8.26 10.95
CA VAL A 160 -5.46 9.57 10.51
C VAL A 160 -6.79 9.43 9.77
N LEU A 161 -6.92 8.43 8.88
CA LEU A 161 -8.16 8.18 8.13
C LEU A 161 -9.31 7.69 9.00
N SER A 162 -9.04 7.00 10.12
CA SER A 162 -10.09 6.58 11.04
C SER A 162 -10.79 7.77 11.71
N VAL A 163 -10.03 8.84 12.00
CA VAL A 163 -10.51 10.09 12.60
C VAL A 163 -11.05 11.05 11.52
N LYS A 164 -10.31 11.25 10.42
CA LYS A 164 -10.62 12.21 9.37
C LYS A 164 -10.57 11.56 7.98
N ARG A 165 -11.66 10.91 7.58
CA ARG A 165 -11.81 10.30 6.25
C ARG A 165 -11.72 11.28 5.07
N THR A 166 -11.88 12.58 5.31
CA THR A 166 -11.75 13.61 4.26
C THR A 166 -10.29 13.98 3.95
N ALA A 167 -9.32 13.47 4.70
CA ALA A 167 -7.90 13.75 4.50
C ALA A 167 -7.34 13.01 3.27
N PHE A 168 -7.48 13.61 2.09
CA PHE A 168 -6.94 13.04 0.83
C PHE A 168 -5.43 12.78 0.89
N PHE A 169 -4.66 13.65 1.54
CA PHE A 169 -3.21 13.46 1.67
C PHE A 169 -2.84 12.19 2.45
N ALA A 170 -3.60 11.84 3.50
CA ALA A 170 -3.38 10.61 4.24
C ALA A 170 -3.75 9.37 3.39
N GLU A 171 -4.80 9.47 2.56
CA GLU A 171 -5.15 8.42 1.60
C GLU A 171 -4.08 8.26 0.52
N PHE A 172 -3.55 9.36 -0.01
CA PHE A 172 -2.47 9.36 -0.99
C PHE A 172 -1.20 8.73 -0.42
N LEU A 173 -0.80 9.12 0.79
CA LEU A 173 0.35 8.53 1.49
C LEU A 173 0.15 7.05 1.81
N LEU A 174 -1.07 6.62 2.16
CA LEU A 174 -1.37 5.21 2.36
C LEU A 174 -1.19 4.43 1.03
N CYS A 175 -1.70 4.97 -0.08
CA CYS A 175 -1.52 4.33 -1.39
C CYS A 175 -0.05 4.24 -1.77
N PHE A 176 0.69 5.34 -1.62
CA PHE A 176 2.14 5.39 -1.82
C PHE A 176 2.85 4.35 -0.95
N GLY A 177 2.54 4.31 0.35
CA GLY A 177 3.12 3.38 1.31
C GLY A 177 2.88 1.92 0.93
N LEU A 178 1.68 1.57 0.46
CA LEU A 178 1.36 0.21 0.00
C LEU A 178 2.14 -0.18 -1.26
N VAL A 179 2.20 0.71 -2.26
CA VAL A 179 2.96 0.47 -3.50
C VAL A 179 4.46 0.37 -3.21
N PHE A 180 4.99 1.27 -2.38
CA PHE A 180 6.40 1.27 -2.00
C PHE A 180 6.73 0.02 -1.18
N LYS A 181 5.89 -0.34 -0.21
CA LYS A 181 6.05 -1.58 0.56
C LYS A 181 6.06 -2.82 -0.34
N GLY A 182 5.12 -2.93 -1.27
CA GLY A 182 5.04 -4.06 -2.20
C GLY A 182 6.26 -4.17 -3.12
N THR A 183 6.66 -3.08 -3.76
CA THR A 183 7.84 -3.09 -4.64
C THR A 183 9.16 -3.26 -3.87
N TRP A 184 9.26 -2.73 -2.65
CA TRP A 184 10.41 -2.94 -1.77
C TRP A 184 10.52 -4.39 -1.30
N LEU A 185 9.40 -5.09 -1.07
CA LEU A 185 9.40 -6.53 -0.81
C LEU A 185 10.03 -7.30 -1.98
N LEU A 186 9.71 -6.96 -3.22
CA LEU A 186 10.34 -7.58 -4.40
C LEU A 186 11.85 -7.28 -4.44
N GLN A 187 12.24 -6.01 -4.22
CA GLN A 187 13.65 -5.61 -4.18
C GLN A 187 14.41 -6.37 -3.09
N THR A 188 13.82 -6.52 -1.90
CA THR A 188 14.36 -7.29 -0.77
C THR A 188 14.52 -8.75 -1.14
N GLY A 189 13.49 -9.35 -1.75
CA GLY A 189 13.54 -10.72 -2.27
C GLY A 189 14.71 -10.93 -3.23
N LEU A 190 14.88 -10.02 -4.19
CA LEU A 190 15.98 -10.08 -5.15
C LEU A 190 17.34 -9.95 -4.48
N CYS A 191 17.53 -8.93 -3.63
CA CYS A 191 18.82 -8.60 -3.03
C CYS A 191 19.29 -9.60 -1.98
N LEU A 192 18.37 -10.25 -1.25
CA LEU A 192 18.73 -11.16 -0.15
C LEU A 192 18.73 -12.64 -0.55
N TYR A 193 17.90 -13.04 -1.52
CA TYR A 193 17.68 -14.46 -1.82
C TYR A 193 18.14 -14.90 -3.21
N THR A 194 18.70 -13.99 -4.02
CA THR A 194 19.07 -14.28 -5.41
C THR A 194 20.54 -13.96 -5.67
N ASP A 195 21.33 -14.94 -6.10
CA ASP A 195 22.78 -14.79 -6.27
C ASP A 195 23.18 -13.67 -7.25
N ALA A 196 22.31 -13.31 -8.20
CA ALA A 196 22.56 -12.27 -9.20
C ALA A 196 22.51 -10.82 -8.66
N PHE A 197 21.80 -10.59 -7.55
CA PHE A 197 21.53 -9.24 -7.01
C PHE A 197 22.03 -9.05 -5.58
N VAL A 198 22.77 -10.03 -5.04
CA VAL A 198 23.37 -9.94 -3.71
C VAL A 198 24.46 -8.86 -3.69
N PHE A 199 24.57 -8.17 -2.55
CA PHE A 199 25.59 -7.16 -2.30
C PHE A 199 27.00 -7.76 -2.48
N LYS A 200 27.85 -7.04 -3.20
CA LYS A 200 29.23 -7.49 -3.46
C LYS A 200 29.96 -7.75 -2.14
N GLY A 201 30.53 -8.95 -1.98
CA GLY A 201 31.23 -9.38 -0.76
C GLY A 201 30.32 -10.03 0.29
N CYS A 202 29.01 -10.10 0.05
CA CYS A 202 28.05 -10.82 0.88
C CYS A 202 27.55 -12.08 0.17
N LYS A 203 27.15 -13.09 0.96
CA LYS A 203 26.48 -14.29 0.46
C LYS A 203 24.97 -14.14 0.59
N LYS A 204 24.21 -14.86 -0.24
CA LYS A 204 22.75 -14.93 -0.09
C LYS A 204 22.37 -15.38 1.31
N MET A 205 21.16 -15.03 1.73
CA MET A 205 20.67 -15.38 3.05
C MET A 205 20.55 -16.91 3.17
N GLU A 206 21.36 -17.49 4.05
CA GLU A 206 21.38 -18.92 4.33
C GLU A 206 21.05 -19.14 5.81
N VAL A 207 20.19 -20.12 6.08
CA VAL A 207 19.95 -20.59 7.46
C VAL A 207 21.13 -21.48 7.83
N LEU A 208 22.17 -20.89 8.42
CA LEU A 208 23.35 -21.67 8.84
C LEU A 208 22.98 -22.63 9.99
N PRO A 209 23.35 -23.93 9.94
CA PRO A 209 23.05 -24.91 10.99
C PRO A 209 23.60 -24.57 12.38
N ARG A 210 24.52 -23.59 12.47
CA ARG A 210 25.18 -23.14 13.71
C ARG A 210 24.65 -21.81 14.26
N SER A 211 23.78 -21.09 13.53
CA SER A 211 23.25 -19.80 13.96
C SER A 211 21.74 -19.85 14.20
N PRO A 212 21.25 -19.37 15.36
CA PRO A 212 19.82 -19.30 15.66
C PRO A 212 19.09 -18.18 14.90
N ASN A 213 19.77 -17.43 14.03
CA ASN A 213 19.18 -16.41 13.18
C ASN A 213 19.56 -16.63 11.71
N ALA A 214 18.63 -16.31 10.81
CA ALA A 214 18.94 -16.28 9.38
C ALA A 214 19.83 -15.05 9.12
N ASP A 215 21.06 -15.29 8.68
CA ASP A 215 22.12 -14.29 8.61
C ASP A 215 22.57 -14.08 7.16
N VAL A 216 22.77 -12.82 6.80
CA VAL A 216 23.43 -12.44 5.55
C VAL A 216 24.89 -12.24 5.90
N HIS A 217 25.69 -13.29 5.70
CA HIS A 217 27.11 -13.25 6.06
C HIS A 217 27.90 -12.50 4.99
N CYS A 218 28.53 -11.41 5.39
CA CYS A 218 29.50 -10.68 4.56
C CYS A 218 30.91 -11.06 4.99
N GLU A 219 31.82 -11.25 4.03
CA GLU A 219 33.17 -11.77 4.28
C GLU A 219 34.06 -10.76 5.05
N LEU A 220 33.75 -9.47 4.94
CA LEU A 220 34.46 -8.36 5.56
C LEU A 220 33.47 -7.37 6.18
N ASP A 221 33.82 -6.77 7.32
CA ASP A 221 33.02 -5.72 7.96
C ASP A 221 32.83 -4.50 7.05
N ASP A 222 33.84 -4.17 6.24
CA ASP A 222 33.78 -3.10 5.25
C ASP A 222 32.71 -3.36 4.17
N ASP A 223 32.52 -4.63 3.77
CA ASP A 223 31.51 -5.01 2.79
C ASP A 223 30.10 -4.99 3.40
N SER A 224 29.97 -5.29 4.69
CA SER A 224 28.72 -5.10 5.44
C SER A 224 28.32 -3.62 5.49
N MET A 225 29.25 -2.72 5.85
CA MET A 225 29.00 -1.27 5.89
C MET A 225 28.63 -0.70 4.52
N ARG A 226 29.29 -1.17 3.46
CA ARG A 226 28.93 -0.84 2.07
C ARG A 226 27.54 -1.36 1.70
N GLY A 227 27.20 -2.59 2.10
CA GLY A 227 25.87 -3.16 1.91
C GLY A 227 24.78 -2.33 2.57
N VAL A 228 25.01 -1.88 3.81
CA VAL A 228 24.08 -1.00 4.55
C VAL A 228 23.92 0.35 3.84
N ALA A 229 25.01 0.98 3.42
CA ALA A 229 24.96 2.24 2.67
C ALA A 229 24.19 2.08 1.34
N LEU A 230 24.46 1.00 0.61
CA LEU A 230 23.80 0.71 -0.66
C LEU A 230 22.31 0.42 -0.46
N ALA A 231 21.93 -0.36 0.56
CA ALA A 231 20.53 -0.65 0.89
C ALA A 231 19.74 0.65 1.18
N ASN A 232 20.31 1.56 1.98
CA ASN A 232 19.69 2.86 2.27
C ASN A 232 19.58 3.75 1.03
N LEU A 233 20.62 3.77 0.19
CA LEU A 233 20.60 4.52 -1.08
C LEU A 233 19.51 3.97 -2.02
N LEU A 234 19.46 2.64 -2.22
CA LEU A 234 18.44 1.99 -3.03
C LEU A 234 17.04 2.31 -2.51
N PHE A 235 16.82 2.19 -1.20
CA PHE A 235 15.53 2.52 -0.58
C PHE A 235 15.12 3.97 -0.85
N THR A 236 16.06 4.91 -0.68
CA THR A 236 15.79 6.33 -0.88
C THR A 236 15.46 6.64 -2.33
N VAL A 237 16.27 6.16 -3.28
CA VAL A 237 16.05 6.37 -4.71
C VAL A 237 14.73 5.71 -5.16
N HIS A 238 14.45 4.50 -4.69
CA HIS A 238 13.23 3.77 -4.99
C HIS A 238 11.99 4.51 -4.45
N GLY A 239 12.06 5.03 -3.23
CA GLY A 239 11.01 5.86 -2.64
C GLY A 239 10.76 7.16 -3.43
N ILE A 240 11.83 7.87 -3.81
CA ILE A 240 11.73 9.07 -4.66
C ILE A 240 11.06 8.74 -6.00
N LEU A 241 11.48 7.65 -6.64
CA LEU A 241 10.93 7.22 -7.92
C LEU A 241 9.42 6.94 -7.81
N ILE A 242 8.99 6.20 -6.79
CA ILE A 242 7.56 5.90 -6.60
C ILE A 242 6.77 7.17 -6.28
N MET A 243 7.34 8.10 -5.49
CA MET A 243 6.69 9.39 -5.23
C MET A 243 6.48 10.19 -6.52
N ILE A 244 7.52 10.29 -7.36
CA ILE A 244 7.44 10.98 -8.66
C ILE A 244 6.37 10.31 -9.54
N ILE A 245 6.40 8.98 -9.68
CA ILE A 245 5.40 8.24 -10.45
C ILE A 245 3.98 8.49 -9.93
N SER A 246 3.79 8.51 -8.60
CA SER A 246 2.48 8.75 -7.98
C SER A 246 1.99 10.17 -8.26
N VAL A 247 2.85 11.19 -8.15
CA VAL A 247 2.49 12.59 -8.43
C VAL A 247 2.21 12.80 -9.92
N VAL A 248 3.06 12.26 -10.80
CA VAL A 248 2.86 12.33 -12.25
C VAL A 248 1.58 11.60 -12.64
N GLY A 249 1.32 10.41 -12.10
CA GLY A 249 0.08 9.66 -12.31
C GLY A 249 -1.16 10.43 -11.88
N PHE A 250 -1.10 11.14 -10.75
CA PHE A 250 -2.18 12.03 -10.30
C PHE A 250 -2.40 13.20 -11.27
N GLY A 251 -1.32 13.85 -11.72
CA GLY A 251 -1.36 14.94 -12.70
C GLY A 251 -1.96 14.50 -14.05
N ILE A 252 -1.54 13.34 -14.56
CA ILE A 252 -2.08 12.74 -15.78
C ILE A 252 -3.59 12.48 -15.64
N LEU A 253 -4.02 11.90 -14.51
CA LEU A 253 -5.44 11.65 -14.25
C LEU A 253 -6.26 12.94 -14.19
N SER A 254 -5.70 14.01 -13.62
CA SER A 254 -6.30 15.35 -13.63
C SER A 254 -6.43 15.90 -15.05
N SER A 255 -5.39 15.75 -15.88
CA SER A 255 -5.38 16.22 -17.26
C SER A 255 -6.46 15.54 -18.10
N PHE A 256 -6.61 14.22 -18.00
CA PHE A 256 -7.63 13.48 -18.74
C PHE A 256 -9.06 13.90 -18.35
N LYS A 257 -9.29 14.30 -17.09
CA LYS A 257 -10.60 14.80 -16.67
C LYS A 257 -10.88 16.19 -17.23
N ASN A 258 -9.90 17.08 -17.23
CA ASN A 258 -10.05 18.43 -17.78
C ASN A 258 -10.41 18.38 -19.27
N LEU A 259 -9.71 17.53 -20.04
CA LEU A 259 -10.02 17.32 -21.46
C LEU A 259 -11.47 16.87 -21.69
N ARG A 260 -11.94 15.88 -20.91
CA ARG A 260 -13.33 15.40 -21.01
C ARG A 260 -14.37 16.46 -20.59
N CYS A 261 -14.02 17.36 -19.68
CA CYS A 261 -14.90 18.44 -19.23
C CYS A 261 -14.99 19.56 -20.27
N GLU A 262 -13.87 19.91 -20.91
CA GLU A 262 -13.77 20.87 -22.01
C GLU A 262 -14.61 20.41 -23.22
N ASP A 263 -14.52 19.12 -23.58
CA ASP A 263 -15.32 18.53 -24.66
C ASP A 263 -16.85 18.59 -24.38
N THR A 264 -17.27 18.49 -23.12
CA THR A 264 -18.68 18.61 -22.72
C THR A 264 -19.15 20.05 -22.50
N SER A 265 -18.26 21.04 -22.54
CA SER A 265 -18.62 22.47 -22.42
C SER A 265 -18.72 23.19 -23.78
N GLY A 266 -18.60 22.48 -24.90
CA GLY A 266 -19.14 22.95 -26.19
C GLY A 266 -20.66 22.74 -26.29
N PRO A 267 -21.31 23.17 -27.39
CA PRO A 267 -21.69 24.54 -27.76
C PRO A 267 -22.73 25.21 -26.83
N LEU A 268 -23.13 24.57 -25.72
CA LEU A 268 -24.13 25.12 -24.79
C LEU A 268 -23.64 26.36 -24.02
N LEU A 269 -22.35 26.43 -23.70
CA LEU A 269 -21.75 27.58 -23.00
C LEU A 269 -21.59 28.80 -23.93
N ALA A 270 -21.35 28.55 -25.23
CA ALA A 270 -21.36 29.60 -26.26
C ALA A 270 -22.76 30.18 -26.51
N GLN A 271 -23.82 29.38 -26.35
CA GLN A 271 -25.21 29.87 -26.45
C GLN A 271 -25.60 30.76 -25.26
N LEU A 272 -25.19 30.41 -24.04
CA LEU A 272 -25.43 31.22 -22.83
C LEU A 272 -24.71 32.57 -22.89
N GLU A 273 -23.46 32.59 -23.35
CA GLU A 273 -22.70 33.84 -23.50
C GLU A 273 -23.25 34.73 -24.63
N SER A 274 -23.83 34.16 -25.70
CA SER A 274 -24.50 34.96 -26.73
C SER A 274 -25.87 35.51 -26.27
N THR A 275 -26.56 34.80 -25.37
CA THR A 275 -27.89 35.19 -24.88
C THR A 275 -27.79 36.30 -23.84
N ASP A 276 -26.79 36.23 -22.95
CA ASP A 276 -26.53 37.29 -21.95
C ASP A 276 -26.06 38.60 -22.61
N ASN A 277 -25.27 38.51 -23.69
CA ASN A 277 -24.84 39.69 -24.45
C ASN A 277 -25.96 40.34 -25.29
N LEU A 278 -27.04 39.61 -25.60
CA LEU A 278 -28.21 40.17 -26.31
C LEU A 278 -29.23 40.83 -25.36
N LEU A 279 -29.21 40.49 -24.07
CA LEU A 279 -30.16 40.96 -23.06
C LEU A 279 -29.74 42.29 -22.38
N MET A 280 -28.48 42.73 -22.56
CA MET A 280 -28.04 44.08 -22.16
C MET A 280 -28.18 45.09 -23.31
N ARG A 281 -29.41 45.42 -23.68
CA ARG A 281 -29.70 46.67 -24.41
C ARG A 281 -30.34 47.66 -23.44
N PRO A 282 -29.76 48.85 -23.21
CA PRO A 282 -30.27 49.76 -22.18
C PRO A 282 -31.61 50.36 -22.61
N VAL A 283 -32.61 50.21 -21.75
CA VAL A 283 -33.87 50.94 -21.81
C VAL A 283 -33.56 52.39 -21.45
N HIS A 284 -33.70 53.29 -22.43
CA HIS A 284 -33.61 54.72 -22.24
C HIS A 284 -34.79 55.16 -21.36
N GLU A 285 -34.49 55.77 -20.21
CA GLU A 285 -35.49 56.40 -19.33
C GLU A 285 -36.21 57.53 -20.08
N LEU A 286 -37.53 57.54 -19.94
CA LEU A 286 -38.45 58.56 -20.43
C LEU A 286 -38.53 59.68 -19.37
N GLU A 287 -38.09 60.88 -19.70
CA GLU A 287 -38.31 62.08 -18.88
C GLU A 287 -39.79 62.50 -18.93
N VAL A 288 -40.37 62.74 -17.75
CA VAL A 288 -41.63 63.47 -17.56
C VAL A 288 -41.32 64.58 -16.55
N GLU A 289 -41.14 65.81 -17.03
CA GLU A 289 -41.94 67.02 -16.74
C GLU A 289 -41.35 68.26 -17.43
#